data_AF-A0A2E6GMA4-F1
#
_entry.id   AF-A0A2E6GMA4-F1
#
_cell.length_a   1.000
_cell.length_b   1.000
_cell.length_c   1.000
_cell.angle_alpha   90.00
_cell.angle_beta   90.00
_cell.angle_gamma   90.00
#
_symmetry.space_group_name_H-M   'P 1'
#
loop_
_entity.id
_entity.type
_entity.pdbx_description
1 polymer ?
#
loop_
_entity_poly.entity_id
_entity_poly.type
_entity_poly.pdbx_seq_one_letter_code
_entity_poly.pdbx_strand_id
1 'polypeptide(L)'
;MKDSAEYELDLCGLDLPHSIGSVEQMLERSRFRPPRSVIIRIDKATPTSGETHFQPVGRLLVEAMKAGTVLQCRPISDPGGGFWIRLAGNPNVEEEDEENVPPE
;
A
#
# COMPACT_ATOMS: atom_id res chain seq x y z
N MET A 1 -13.71 13.95 -2.36
CA MET A 1 -13.29 12.83 -3.21
C MET A 1 -12.82 11.75 -2.25
N LYS A 2 -13.61 10.69 -2.05
CA LYS A 2 -13.27 9.62 -1.09
C LYS A 2 -11.98 8.97 -1.60
N ASP A 3 -10.93 8.94 -0.79
CA ASP A 3 -9.74 8.15 -1.07
C ASP A 3 -10.11 6.68 -0.92
N SER A 4 -10.88 6.14 -1.87
CA SER A 4 -11.22 4.72 -1.95
C SER A 4 -10.12 4.01 -2.74
N ALA A 5 -9.69 2.86 -2.23
CA ALA A 5 -8.81 1.93 -2.93
C ALA A 5 -9.44 0.55 -2.88
N GLU A 6 -9.01 -0.32 -3.78
CA GLU A 6 -9.46 -1.71 -3.84
C GLU A 6 -8.95 -2.52 -2.64
N TYR A 7 -7.76 -2.18 -2.13
CA TYR A 7 -7.16 -2.86 -0.99
C TYR A 7 -6.64 -1.87 0.06
N GLU A 8 -6.53 -2.36 1.29
CA GLU A 8 -5.95 -1.63 2.42
C GLU A 8 -4.77 -2.43 2.99
N LEU A 9 -3.65 -1.75 3.21
CA LEU A 9 -2.50 -2.22 3.97
C LEU A 9 -2.42 -1.41 5.25
N ASP A 10 -2.83 -2.01 6.37
CA ASP A 10 -2.75 -1.37 7.67
C ASP A 10 -1.40 -1.66 8.34
N LEU A 11 -0.61 -0.60 8.59
CA LEU A 11 0.67 -0.66 9.28
C LEU A 11 0.59 -0.10 10.71
N CYS A 12 -0.60 0.29 11.18
CA CYS A 12 -0.75 0.86 12.52
C CYS A 12 -0.36 -0.15 13.60
N GLY A 13 0.36 0.31 14.61
CA GLY A 13 0.86 -0.51 15.72
C GLY A 13 2.05 -1.41 15.39
N LEU A 14 2.51 -1.44 14.13
CA LEU A 14 3.75 -2.12 13.77
C LEU A 14 4.96 -1.27 14.15
N ASP A 15 6.12 -1.89 14.34
CA ASP A 15 7.39 -1.17 14.38
C ASP A 15 7.90 -0.86 12.96
N LEU A 16 8.96 -0.06 12.86
CA LEU A 16 9.49 0.38 11.59
C LEU A 16 9.97 -0.79 10.69
N PRO A 17 10.78 -1.76 11.18
CA PRO A 17 11.16 -2.92 10.38
C PRO A 17 9.97 -3.70 9.80
N HIS A 18 8.94 -3.98 10.60
CA HIS A 18 7.76 -4.71 10.14
C HIS A 18 6.94 -3.87 9.14
N SER A 19 6.86 -2.56 9.34
CA SER A 19 6.20 -1.65 8.40
C SER A 19 6.88 -1.65 7.03
N ILE A 20 8.22 -1.55 7.01
CA ILE A 20 9.01 -1.56 5.77
C ILE A 20 8.90 -2.91 5.06
N GLY A 21 9.11 -4.01 5.78
CA GLY A 21 9.02 -5.35 5.19
C GLY A 21 7.63 -5.65 4.61
N SER A 22 6.56 -5.15 5.24
CA SER A 22 5.19 -5.30 4.73
C SER A 22 4.98 -4.56 3.41
N VAL A 23 5.50 -3.34 3.29
CA VAL A 23 5.42 -2.56 2.04
C VAL A 23 6.27 -3.20 0.95
N GLU A 24 7.49 -3.65 1.25
CA GLU A 24 8.37 -4.33 0.29
C GLU A 24 7.73 -5.62 -0.23
N GLN A 25 7.17 -6.44 0.66
CA GLN A 25 6.50 -7.67 0.28
C GLN A 25 5.25 -7.39 -0.59
N MET A 26 4.47 -6.35 -0.26
CA MET A 26 3.34 -5.92 -1.09
C MET A 26 3.82 -5.52 -2.49
N LEU A 27 4.89 -4.73 -2.60
CA LEU A 27 5.46 -4.30 -3.88
C LEU A 27 5.96 -5.49 -4.70
N GLU A 28 6.66 -6.44 -4.07
CA GLU A 28 7.15 -7.64 -4.74
C GLU A 28 5.99 -8.49 -5.28
N ARG A 29 4.99 -8.78 -4.45
CA ARG A 29 3.80 -9.54 -4.83
C ARG A 29 2.98 -8.86 -5.91
N SER A 30 2.97 -7.51 -5.92
CA SER A 30 2.24 -6.74 -6.93
C SER A 30 2.69 -7.06 -8.36
N ARG A 31 3.96 -7.41 -8.55
CA ARG A 31 4.54 -7.72 -9.87
C ARG A 31 3.92 -8.94 -10.55
N PHE A 32 3.22 -9.77 -9.79
CA PHE A 32 2.56 -10.99 -10.28
C PHE A 32 1.04 -10.90 -10.20
N ARG A 33 0.50 -9.72 -9.87
CA ARG A 33 -0.92 -9.47 -9.66
C ARG A 33 -1.40 -8.37 -10.61
N PRO A 34 -2.70 -8.32 -10.92
CA PRO A 34 -3.25 -7.25 -11.74
C PRO A 34 -2.97 -5.86 -11.15
N PRO A 35 -2.94 -4.80 -11.99
CA PRO A 35 -2.83 -3.43 -11.53
C PRO A 35 -3.99 -3.07 -10.60
N ARG A 36 -3.68 -2.46 -9.44
CA ARG A 36 -4.69 -2.15 -8.41
C ARG A 36 -4.27 -0.98 -7.54
N SER A 37 -5.25 -0.39 -6.88
CA SER A 37 -5.08 0.69 -5.92
C SER A 37 -5.00 0.16 -4.48
N VAL A 38 -4.13 0.77 -3.66
CA VAL A 38 -3.96 0.41 -2.25
C VAL A 38 -3.92 1.66 -1.38
N ILE A 39 -4.63 1.64 -0.26
CA ILE A 39 -4.45 2.58 0.85
C ILE A 39 -3.47 1.96 1.85
N ILE A 40 -2.38 2.66 2.13
CA ILE A 40 -1.45 2.31 3.19
C ILE A 40 -1.76 3.19 4.39
N ARG A 41 -2.19 2.60 5.50
CA ARG A 41 -2.43 3.31 6.75
C ARG A 41 -1.22 3.23 7.65
N ILE A 42 -0.91 4.33 8.32
CA ILE A 42 0.15 4.38 9.32
C ILE A 42 -0.37 5.09 10.58
N ASP A 43 0.34 4.91 11.68
CA ASP A 43 0.02 5.63 12.90
C ASP A 43 0.08 7.14 12.70
N LYS A 44 -0.94 7.81 13.25
CA LYS A 44 -0.99 9.26 13.30
C LYS A 44 0.20 9.78 14.12
N ALA A 45 0.81 10.87 13.64
CA ALA A 45 1.72 11.66 14.47
C ALA A 45 0.96 12.12 15.72
N THR A 46 1.36 11.63 16.90
CA THR A 46 0.89 12.17 18.18
C THR A 46 2.03 12.94 18.83
N PRO A 47 1.75 13.95 19.69
CA PRO A 47 2.79 14.68 20.43
C PRO A 47 3.69 13.76 21.29
N THR A 48 3.21 12.55 21.59
CA THR A 48 3.86 11.52 22.41
C THR A 48 4.38 10.32 21.60
N SER A 49 3.91 10.14 20.36
CA SER A 49 4.48 9.16 19.44
C SER A 49 5.86 9.67 19.03
N GLY A 50 6.84 8.77 18.94
CA GLY A 50 8.15 9.08 18.38
C GLY A 50 8.08 9.42 16.88
N GLU A 51 9.13 9.08 16.14
CA GLU A 51 9.13 9.25 14.68
C GLU A 51 7.98 8.49 14.01
N THR A 52 7.19 9.19 13.20
CA THR A 52 6.16 8.56 12.37
C THR A 52 6.80 7.73 11.27
N HIS A 53 6.18 6.61 10.89
CA HIS A 53 6.63 5.82 9.74
C HIS A 53 6.37 6.51 8.39
N PHE A 54 5.75 7.70 8.38
CA PHE A 54 5.39 8.44 7.19
C PHE A 54 6.60 8.74 6.29
N GLN A 55 7.68 9.29 6.84
CA GLN A 55 8.87 9.60 6.06
C GLN A 55 9.57 8.35 5.48
N PRO A 56 9.89 7.31 6.26
CA PRO A 56 10.56 6.14 5.73
C PRO A 56 9.70 5.37 4.72
N VAL A 57 8.40 5.20 4.97
CA VAL A 57 7.48 4.60 3.99
C VAL A 57 7.37 5.46 2.73
N GLY A 58 7.25 6.78 2.89
CA GLY A 58 7.19 7.71 1.75
C GLY A 58 8.43 7.64 0.85
N ARG A 59 9.63 7.51 1.44
CA ARG A 59 10.88 7.31 0.67
C ARG A 59 10.86 6.02 -0.12
N LEU A 60 10.44 4.92 0.50
CA LEU A 60 10.32 3.62 -0.16
C LEU A 60 9.35 3.68 -1.36
N LEU A 61 8.21 4.36 -1.20
CA LEU A 61 7.23 4.53 -2.28
C LEU A 61 7.78 5.38 -3.43
N VAL A 62 8.58 6.41 -3.13
CA VAL A 62 9.26 7.22 -4.18
C VAL A 62 10.25 6.37 -4.97
N GLU A 63 11.03 5.51 -4.32
CA GLU A 63 11.93 4.59 -5.02
C GLU A 63 11.14 3.59 -5.88
N ALA A 64 10.02 3.07 -5.36
CA ALA A 64 9.13 2.19 -6.11
C ALA A 64 8.47 2.87 -7.33
N MET A 65 8.21 4.18 -7.25
CA MET A 65 7.78 4.97 -8.42
C MET A 65 8.88 5.09 -9.46
N LYS A 66 10.13 5.37 -9.05
CA LYS A 66 11.27 5.44 -9.98
C LYS A 66 11.52 4.09 -10.67
N ALA A 67 11.30 2.99 -9.95
CA ALA A 67 11.39 1.64 -10.49
C ALA A 67 10.19 1.23 -11.36
N GLY A 68 9.14 2.06 -11.47
CA GLY A 68 7.95 1.76 -12.26
C GLY A 68 7.02 0.71 -11.65
N THR A 69 7.23 0.30 -10.39
CA THR A 69 6.35 -0.65 -9.68
C THR A 69 5.12 0.05 -9.12
N VAL A 70 5.26 1.33 -8.73
CA VAL A 70 4.16 2.22 -8.35
C VAL A 70 3.97 3.26 -9.45
N LEU A 71 2.75 3.39 -9.96
CA LEU A 71 2.41 4.36 -11.00
C LEU A 71 2.05 5.73 -10.43
N GLN A 72 1.41 5.74 -9.27
CA GLN A 72 0.95 6.97 -8.60
C GLN A 72 1.05 6.78 -7.09
N CYS A 73 1.44 7.84 -6.39
CA CYS A 73 1.47 7.88 -4.93
C CYS A 73 1.04 9.27 -4.48
N ARG A 74 0.11 9.34 -3.54
CA ARG A 74 -0.33 10.61 -2.91
C ARG A 74 -0.60 10.41 -1.43
N PRO A 75 -0.24 11.38 -0.57
CA PRO A 75 -0.59 11.32 0.83
C PRO A 75 -2.10 11.49 1.02
N ILE A 76 -2.66 10.81 2.03
CA ILE A 76 -4.08 10.93 2.40
C ILE A 76 -4.23 12.03 3.45
N SER A 77 -5.20 12.92 3.26
CA SER A 77 -5.42 14.11 4.11
C SER A 77 -6.24 13.84 5.38
N ASP A 78 -6.83 12.64 5.50
CA ASP A 78 -7.67 12.23 6.63
C ASP A 78 -6.84 12.13 7.95
N PRO A 79 -7.42 12.40 9.14
CA PRO A 79 -6.71 12.31 10.42
C PRO A 79 -6.42 10.86 10.84
N GLY A 80 -5.52 10.20 10.12
CA GLY A 80 -5.06 8.82 10.31
C GLY A 80 -4.11 8.45 9.18
N GLY A 81 -2.99 9.17 9.14
CA GLY A 81 -2.09 9.35 7.99
C GLY A 81 -1.73 8.10 7.22
N GLY A 82 -1.28 8.31 5.98
CA GLY A 82 -1.05 7.22 5.05
C GLY A 82 -0.83 7.67 3.63
N PHE A 83 -0.83 6.71 2.72
CA PHE A 83 -0.62 6.93 1.29
C PHE A 83 -1.68 6.18 0.49
N TRP A 84 -2.25 6.84 -0.51
CA TRP A 84 -2.93 6.15 -1.58
C TRP A 84 -1.92 5.90 -2.70
N ILE A 85 -1.82 4.66 -3.15
CA ILE A 85 -0.93 4.27 -4.24
C ILE A 85 -1.68 3.52 -5.33
N ARG A 86 -1.18 3.60 -6.56
CA ARG A 86 -1.57 2.74 -7.68
C ARG A 86 -0.39 1.87 -8.09
N LEU A 87 -0.54 0.56 -7.97
CA LEU A 87 0.46 -0.42 -8.36
C LEU A 87 0.40 -0.67 -9.86
N ALA A 88 1.56 -0.86 -10.49
CA ALA A 88 1.66 -1.16 -11.92
C ALA A 88 1.12 -2.55 -12.25
N GLY A 89 1.30 -3.51 -11.35
CA GLY A 89 0.87 -4.89 -11.56
C GLY A 89 1.58 -5.60 -12.72
N ASN A 90 1.04 -6.75 -13.10
CA ASN A 90 1.29 -7.41 -14.39
C ASN A 90 0.02 -7.25 -15.25
N PRO A 91 0.05 -6.49 -16.35
CA PRO A 91 -1.12 -6.27 -17.19
C PRO A 91 -1.59 -7.53 -17.94
N ASN A 92 -0.79 -8.59 -17.95
CA ASN A 92 -1.14 -9.87 -18.59
C ASN A 92 -1.86 -10.84 -17.64
N VAL A 93 -2.05 -10.46 -16.38
CA VAL A 93 -2.78 -11.25 -15.39
C VAL A 93 -4.11 -10.55 -15.18
N GLU A 94 -5.20 -11.20 -15.60
CA GLU A 94 -6.55 -10.76 -15.29
C GLU A 94 -6.86 -11.12 -13.82
N GLU A 95 -7.69 -10.34 -13.12
CA GLU A 95 -8.22 -10.77 -11.82
C GLU A 95 -9.04 -12.04 -12.08
N GLU A 96 -8.48 -13.20 -11.75
CA GLU A 96 -9.28 -14.41 -11.58
C GLU A 96 -10.17 -14.15 -10.35
N ASP A 97 -11.40 -13.72 -10.60
CA ASP A 97 -12.47 -13.71 -9.62
C ASP A 97 -12.56 -15.14 -9.05
N GLU A 98 -12.18 -15.29 -7.78
CA GLU A 98 -12.32 -16.53 -7.02
C GLU A 98 -13.82 -16.74 -6.69
N GLU A 99 -14.65 -16.90 -7.71
CA GLU A 99 -16.06 -17.29 -7.61
C GLU A 99 -16.29 -18.57 -8.41
N ASN A 100 -15.81 -19.70 -7.87
CA ASN A 100 -16.43 -20.99 -8.16
C ASN A 100 -16.13 -22.00 -7.04
N VAL A 101 -16.80 -21.83 -5.90
CA VAL A 101 -16.97 -22.93 -4.96
C VAL A 101 -18.27 -23.65 -5.36
N PRO A 102 -18.24 -24.82 -6.01
CA PRO A 102 -19.44 -25.60 -6.22
C PRO A 102 -19.98 -26.08 -4.87
N PRO A 103 -21.30 -25.99 -4.61
CA PRO A 103 -21.88 -26.58 -3.41
C PRO A 103 -21.80 -28.11 -3.51
N GLU A 104 -21.32 -28.76 -2.44
CA GLU A 104 -21.45 -30.21 -2.22
C GLU A 104 -22.90 -30.61 -1.89
#